data_AF-A0A1M6X2Z6-F1
#
_entry.id   AF-A0A1M6X2Z6-F1
#
_cell.length_a   1.000
_cell.length_b   1.000
_cell.length_c   1.000
_cell.angle_alpha   90.00
_cell.angle_beta   90.00
_cell.angle_gamma   90.00
#
_symmetry.space_group_name_H-M   'P 1'
#
loop_
_entity.id
_entity.type
_entity.pdbx_description
1 polymer ?
#
loop_
_entity_poly.entity_id
_entity_poly.type
_entity_poly.pdbx_seq_one_letter_code
_entity_poly.pdbx_strand_id
1 'polypeptide(L)'
;MVEIADIDSLGRLEAWLNGQSHEVAVCIAPRAAAWVLPIWWHAVLSEDWARGREWTALTVLRCTLISYVAAKMPNEDIKRVASNAAATARTSASLASGAATHAAAAHAAFSAAFAASTAFSDEPVNTAFNAFAASINSASTAAAGSNNHSYSVSDPSTPAFAIWQSFRADASQMKDEEILVFMPLWQQGVGPFDGLWEKINGFVEGGDSPHDWQFWIEWYQALLDGRPMLGNAARTWEMLEKIALIKPEVWDQGPEAVNPMIHEIWDLVRLRIEAEELRAQKEAFLAERATPEQRSHNQPPGLVEAEPEIARHVTIIWAGLDEASEELAAKEPDKERLTQIAKGMLAALRAVAAYCGKLADRVIKAAASVIGAGVGTALLDHVANNGRLMQFAKDLLTWSVGGG
;
A
#
# COMPACT_ATOMS: atom_id res chain seq x y z
N MET A 1 36.21 7.04 -9.56
CA MET A 1 34.75 6.82 -9.52
C MET A 1 34.53 5.39 -9.97
N VAL A 2 33.81 4.58 -9.20
CA VAL A 2 33.49 3.19 -9.59
C VAL A 2 32.29 3.26 -10.53
N GLU A 3 32.37 2.65 -11.71
CA GLU A 3 31.24 2.57 -12.63
C GLU A 3 30.21 1.57 -12.10
N ILE A 4 28.91 1.88 -12.24
CA ILE A 4 27.82 1.03 -11.72
C ILE A 4 27.90 -0.40 -12.26
N ALA A 5 28.27 -0.54 -13.54
CA ALA A 5 28.44 -1.84 -14.20
C ALA A 5 29.53 -2.71 -13.54
N ASP A 6 30.52 -2.09 -12.89
CA ASP A 6 31.65 -2.77 -12.25
C ASP A 6 31.37 -3.12 -10.78
N ILE A 7 30.20 -2.77 -10.24
CA ILE A 7 29.86 -3.08 -8.84
C ILE A 7 29.45 -4.56 -8.73
N ASP A 8 30.43 -5.41 -8.46
CA ASP A 8 30.34 -6.88 -8.39
C ASP A 8 30.86 -7.45 -7.05
N SER A 9 31.10 -6.60 -6.07
CA SER A 9 31.65 -6.99 -4.78
C SER A 9 31.30 -5.96 -3.72
N LEU A 10 31.28 -6.39 -2.45
CA LEU A 10 31.02 -5.50 -1.33
C LEU A 10 32.04 -4.35 -1.27
N GLY A 11 33.33 -4.61 -1.51
CA GLY A 11 34.34 -3.55 -1.52
C GLY A 11 34.10 -2.48 -2.60
N ARG A 12 33.66 -2.88 -3.80
CA ARG A 12 33.32 -1.93 -4.88
C ARG A 12 32.01 -1.19 -4.60
N LEU A 13 31.03 -1.85 -3.98
CA LEU A 13 29.81 -1.21 -3.51
C LEU A 13 30.10 -0.14 -2.46
N GLU A 14 30.91 -0.46 -1.45
CA GLU A 14 31.31 0.48 -0.40
C GLU A 14 32.03 1.68 -1.01
N ALA A 15 32.98 1.44 -1.92
CA ALA A 15 33.69 2.50 -2.62
C ALA A 15 32.75 3.37 -3.48
N TRP A 16 31.71 2.79 -4.09
CA TRP A 16 30.71 3.54 -4.84
C TRP A 16 29.81 4.37 -3.92
N LEU A 17 29.26 3.77 -2.86
CA LEU A 17 28.39 4.42 -1.87
C LEU A 17 29.08 5.59 -1.16
N ASN A 18 30.37 5.46 -0.85
CA ASN A 18 31.17 6.55 -0.27
C ASN A 18 31.28 7.79 -1.19
N GLY A 19 30.99 7.64 -2.48
CA GLY A 19 30.92 8.74 -3.44
C GLY A 19 29.51 9.23 -3.75
N GLN A 20 28.47 8.69 -3.10
CA GLN A 20 27.08 9.08 -3.31
C GLN A 20 26.58 10.04 -2.22
N SER A 21 25.44 10.68 -2.47
CA SER A 21 24.74 11.46 -1.45
C SER A 21 24.04 10.56 -0.43
N HIS A 22 23.65 11.15 0.70
CA HIS A 22 22.96 10.42 1.75
C HIS A 22 21.56 9.97 1.32
N GLU A 23 20.90 10.78 0.51
CA GLU A 23 19.61 10.46 -0.11
C GLU A 23 19.71 9.17 -0.94
N VAL A 24 20.81 9.00 -1.70
CA VAL A 24 21.02 7.77 -2.47
C VAL A 24 21.11 6.55 -1.58
N ALA A 25 21.85 6.66 -0.48
CA ALA A 25 22.00 5.58 0.49
C ALA A 25 20.65 5.23 1.16
N VAL A 26 19.86 6.24 1.57
CA VAL A 26 18.56 6.06 2.23
C VAL A 26 17.52 5.45 1.28
N CYS A 27 17.59 5.71 -0.03
CA CYS A 27 16.70 5.09 -1.01
C CYS A 27 17.03 3.62 -1.31
N ILE A 28 18.31 3.23 -1.28
CA ILE A 28 18.75 1.86 -1.61
C ILE A 28 18.54 0.90 -0.43
N ALA A 29 18.79 1.36 0.80
CA ALA A 29 18.69 0.51 2.00
C ALA A 29 17.32 -0.19 2.19
N PRO A 30 16.15 0.47 2.06
CA PRO A 30 14.85 -0.20 2.17
C PRO A 30 14.62 -1.24 1.08
N ARG A 31 15.15 -1.05 -0.14
CA ARG A 31 15.06 -2.05 -1.22
C ARG A 31 15.85 -3.29 -0.89
N ALA A 32 17.05 -3.11 -0.32
CA ALA A 32 17.85 -4.21 0.20
C ALA A 32 17.08 -5.06 1.21
N ALA A 33 16.48 -4.40 2.21
CA ALA A 33 15.64 -5.07 3.19
C ALA A 33 14.43 -5.80 2.56
N ALA A 34 13.74 -5.17 1.62
CA ALA A 34 12.57 -5.74 0.94
C ALA A 34 12.90 -6.98 0.09
N TRP A 35 14.08 -7.04 -0.53
CA TRP A 35 14.50 -8.22 -1.31
C TRP A 35 14.51 -9.50 -0.47
N VAL A 36 14.90 -9.41 0.80
CA VAL A 36 15.03 -10.57 1.70
C VAL A 36 13.91 -10.69 2.72
N LEU A 37 12.90 -9.82 2.65
CA LEU A 37 11.74 -9.83 3.55
C LEU A 37 11.02 -11.19 3.60
N PRO A 38 10.77 -11.91 2.48
CA PRO A 38 10.09 -13.21 2.52
C PRO A 38 10.81 -14.27 3.34
N ILE A 39 12.14 -14.18 3.46
CA ILE A 39 12.93 -15.13 4.27
C ILE A 39 12.53 -15.04 5.73
N TRP A 40 12.47 -13.81 6.29
CA TRP A 40 12.07 -13.61 7.67
C TRP A 40 10.59 -13.96 7.88
N TRP A 41 9.73 -13.45 6.99
CA TRP A 41 8.28 -13.60 7.14
C TRP A 41 7.84 -15.06 7.07
N HIS A 42 8.35 -15.83 6.12
CA HIS A 42 8.07 -17.27 6.05
C HIS A 42 8.52 -17.98 7.33
N ALA A 43 9.70 -17.65 7.87
CA ALA A 43 10.24 -18.30 9.04
C ALA A 43 9.40 -18.08 10.29
N VAL A 44 8.95 -16.85 10.56
CA VAL A 44 8.10 -16.57 11.73
C VAL A 44 6.71 -17.20 11.64
N LEU A 45 6.23 -17.51 10.43
CA LEU A 45 4.96 -18.23 10.23
C LEU A 45 5.11 -19.75 10.34
N SER A 46 6.23 -20.31 9.89
CA SER A 46 6.37 -21.76 9.68
C SER A 46 7.31 -22.47 10.67
N GLU A 47 8.27 -21.77 11.26
CA GLU A 47 9.35 -22.40 12.02
C GLU A 47 9.09 -22.41 13.53
N ASP A 48 9.26 -23.57 14.17
CA ASP A 48 9.01 -23.76 15.61
C ASP A 48 9.86 -22.85 16.49
N TRP A 49 11.11 -22.61 16.11
CA TRP A 49 12.03 -21.78 16.90
C TRP A 49 11.57 -20.32 16.97
N ALA A 50 10.90 -19.83 15.93
CA ALA A 50 10.38 -18.47 15.85
C ALA A 50 9.04 -18.37 16.59
N ARG A 51 8.16 -19.36 16.40
CA ARG A 51 6.86 -19.46 17.09
C ARG A 51 7.02 -19.59 18.60
N GLY A 52 7.96 -20.43 19.06
CA GLY A 52 8.25 -20.61 20.48
C GLY A 52 8.84 -19.37 21.19
N ARG A 53 9.18 -18.32 20.44
CA ARG A 53 9.65 -17.02 20.95
C ARG A 53 8.65 -15.90 20.72
N GLU A 54 7.45 -16.22 20.23
CA GLU A 54 6.39 -15.25 19.88
C GLU A 54 6.88 -14.17 18.92
N TRP A 55 7.83 -14.50 18.04
CA TRP A 55 8.30 -13.55 17.03
C TRP A 55 7.32 -13.45 15.89
N THR A 56 7.16 -12.23 15.39
CA THR A 56 6.23 -11.92 14.30
C THR A 56 6.98 -11.26 13.15
N ALA A 57 6.31 -11.16 12.00
CA ALA A 57 6.86 -10.45 10.85
C ALA A 57 6.91 -8.93 11.08
N LEU A 58 6.14 -8.45 12.07
CA LEU A 58 5.84 -7.05 12.29
C LEU A 58 7.09 -6.19 12.46
N THR A 59 8.10 -6.64 13.19
CA THR A 59 9.32 -5.85 13.42
C THR A 59 10.07 -5.53 12.13
N VAL A 60 10.21 -6.54 11.25
CA VAL A 60 10.92 -6.39 9.97
C VAL A 60 10.06 -5.60 8.98
N LEU A 61 8.75 -5.86 8.95
CA LEU A 61 7.78 -5.12 8.15
C LEU A 61 7.76 -3.63 8.51
N ARG A 62 7.66 -3.30 9.81
CA ARG A 62 7.69 -1.94 10.35
C ARG A 62 8.97 -1.20 9.95
N CYS A 63 10.13 -1.81 10.17
CA CYS A 63 11.40 -1.21 9.78
C CYS A 63 11.46 -0.91 8.29
N THR A 64 11.08 -1.89 7.46
CA THR A 64 11.13 -1.74 6.01
C THR A 64 10.18 -0.63 5.54
N LEU A 65 8.93 -0.62 6.01
CA LEU A 65 7.94 0.41 5.67
C LEU A 65 8.42 1.81 6.06
N ILE A 66 8.87 1.99 7.30
CA ILE A 66 9.33 3.31 7.77
C ILE A 66 10.53 3.79 6.96
N SER A 67 11.45 2.90 6.57
CA SER A 67 12.58 3.25 5.70
C SER A 67 12.14 3.72 4.31
N TYR A 68 11.11 3.08 3.72
CA TYR A 68 10.53 3.56 2.46
C TYR A 68 9.89 4.94 2.61
N VAL A 69 9.17 5.19 3.72
CA VAL A 69 8.58 6.50 4.00
C VAL A 69 9.65 7.56 4.20
N ALA A 70 10.71 7.26 4.96
CA ALA A 70 11.83 8.17 5.18
C ALA A 70 12.57 8.55 3.90
N ALA A 71 12.69 7.61 2.95
CA ALA A 71 13.29 7.88 1.66
C ALA A 71 12.49 8.90 0.82
N LYS A 72 11.15 8.87 0.88
CA LYS A 72 10.31 9.82 0.12
C LYS A 72 10.00 11.11 0.88
N MET A 73 9.74 11.01 2.18
CA MET A 73 9.24 12.11 3.01
C MET A 73 10.06 12.21 4.29
N PRO A 74 11.35 12.56 4.18
CA PRO A 74 12.20 12.68 5.35
C PRO A 74 11.70 13.85 6.20
N ASN A 75 11.44 13.60 7.49
CA ASN A 75 11.17 14.63 8.50
C ASN A 75 11.58 14.13 9.91
N GLU A 76 11.62 15.03 10.90
CA GLU A 76 12.08 14.70 12.26
C GLU A 76 11.18 13.68 12.98
N ASP A 77 9.89 13.64 12.68
CA ASP A 77 8.98 12.65 13.27
C ASP A 77 9.25 11.25 12.68
N ILE A 78 9.41 11.15 11.36
CA ILE A 78 9.78 9.92 10.66
C ILE A 78 11.15 9.40 11.13
N LYS A 79 12.12 10.29 11.30
CA LYS A 79 13.43 9.97 11.87
C LYS A 79 13.33 9.34 13.26
N ARG A 80 12.50 9.92 14.14
CA ARG A 80 12.28 9.42 15.50
C ARG A 80 11.65 8.03 15.50
N VAL A 81 10.62 7.79 14.70
CA VAL A 81 10.00 6.46 14.59
C VAL A 81 10.91 5.44 13.92
N ALA A 82 11.76 5.85 12.97
CA ALA A 82 12.78 5.00 12.35
C ALA A 82 13.85 4.54 13.37
N SER A 83 14.33 5.46 14.20
CA SER A 83 15.28 5.15 15.28
C SER A 83 14.70 4.15 16.29
N ASN A 84 13.45 4.34 16.69
CA ASN A 84 12.76 3.40 17.58
C ASN A 84 12.58 2.02 16.94
N ALA A 85 12.12 1.96 15.69
CA ALA A 85 11.96 0.70 14.96
C ALA A 85 13.30 -0.04 14.82
N ALA A 86 14.39 0.67 14.51
CA ALA A 86 15.73 0.10 14.43
C ALA A 86 16.17 -0.50 15.78
N ALA A 87 15.92 0.17 16.90
CA ALA A 87 16.25 -0.37 18.23
C ALA A 87 15.56 -1.72 18.50
N THR A 88 14.28 -1.86 18.15
CA THR A 88 13.53 -3.11 18.30
C THR A 88 14.07 -4.21 17.38
N ALA A 89 14.31 -3.91 16.09
CA ALA A 89 14.81 -4.88 15.12
C ALA A 89 16.22 -5.40 15.46
N ARG A 90 17.08 -4.56 16.06
CA ARG A 90 18.42 -4.98 16.51
C ARG A 90 18.34 -6.10 17.55
N THR A 91 17.40 -6.01 18.48
CA THR A 91 17.16 -7.05 19.48
C THR A 91 16.74 -8.35 18.81
N SER A 92 15.78 -8.31 17.89
CA SER A 92 15.33 -9.49 17.14
C SER A 92 16.47 -10.14 16.34
N ALA A 93 17.27 -9.35 15.62
CA ALA A 93 18.42 -9.85 14.87
C ALA A 93 19.47 -10.52 15.78
N SER A 94 19.74 -9.94 16.96
CA SER A 94 20.72 -10.46 17.92
C SER A 94 20.29 -11.81 18.51
N LEU A 95 19.00 -11.93 18.85
CA LEU A 95 18.44 -13.17 19.39
C LEU A 95 18.32 -14.26 18.31
N ALA A 96 18.22 -13.89 17.03
CA ALA A 96 18.12 -14.79 15.89
C ALA A 96 19.47 -15.43 15.51
N SER A 97 20.56 -15.12 16.23
CA SER A 97 21.92 -15.57 15.92
C SER A 97 22.10 -17.09 15.79
N GLY A 98 21.20 -17.89 16.38
CA GLY A 98 21.15 -19.36 16.16
C GLY A 98 20.63 -19.79 14.78
N ALA A 99 20.07 -18.87 13.99
CA ALA A 99 19.51 -19.07 12.66
C ALA A 99 20.03 -17.97 11.71
N ALA A 100 21.31 -18.08 11.32
CA ALA A 100 22.10 -17.04 10.66
C ALA A 100 21.40 -16.35 9.46
N THR A 101 20.70 -17.13 8.60
CA THR A 101 19.94 -16.61 7.45
C THR A 101 18.89 -15.58 7.88
N HIS A 102 18.06 -15.94 8.87
CA HIS A 102 16.96 -15.09 9.35
C HIS A 102 17.49 -13.88 10.10
N ALA A 103 18.57 -14.05 10.87
CA ALA A 103 19.26 -12.93 11.52
C ALA A 103 19.76 -11.90 10.49
N ALA A 104 20.29 -12.35 9.35
CA ALA A 104 20.73 -11.47 8.28
C ALA A 104 19.57 -10.72 7.60
N ALA A 105 18.42 -11.37 7.37
CA ALA A 105 17.22 -10.70 6.87
C ALA A 105 16.72 -9.60 7.84
N ALA A 106 16.63 -9.91 9.13
CA ALA A 106 16.28 -8.93 10.16
C ALA A 106 17.32 -7.79 10.26
N HIS A 107 18.61 -8.11 10.09
CA HIS A 107 19.69 -7.12 10.11
C HIS A 107 19.64 -6.16 8.91
N ALA A 108 19.18 -6.63 7.74
CA ALA A 108 18.95 -5.77 6.59
C ALA A 108 17.89 -4.70 6.88
N ALA A 109 16.74 -5.10 7.43
CA ALA A 109 15.66 -4.17 7.81
C ALA A 109 16.09 -3.22 8.93
N PHE A 110 16.81 -3.72 9.95
CA PHE A 110 17.44 -2.89 10.97
C PHE A 110 18.32 -1.79 10.36
N SER A 111 19.23 -2.19 9.47
CA SER A 111 20.20 -1.28 8.85
C SER A 111 19.50 -0.23 7.98
N ALA A 112 18.42 -0.61 7.30
CA ALA A 112 17.58 0.33 6.55
C ALA A 112 16.88 1.33 7.47
N ALA A 113 16.31 0.89 8.60
CA ALA A 113 15.65 1.78 9.56
C ALA A 113 16.65 2.72 10.23
N PHE A 114 17.87 2.21 10.50
CA PHE A 114 18.94 3.03 11.03
C PHE A 114 19.43 4.07 10.00
N ALA A 115 19.58 3.70 8.73
CA ALA A 115 19.88 4.64 7.63
C ALA A 115 18.85 5.77 7.54
N ALA A 116 17.56 5.43 7.64
CA ALA A 116 16.46 6.39 7.71
C ALA A 116 16.56 7.33 8.92
N SER A 117 16.95 6.82 10.09
CA SER A 117 17.13 7.65 11.30
C SER A 117 18.30 8.63 11.22
N THR A 118 19.21 8.40 10.28
CA THR A 118 20.37 9.26 10.01
C THR A 118 20.19 10.05 8.71
N ALA A 119 19.00 10.08 8.11
CA ALA A 119 18.64 10.81 6.87
C ALA A 119 19.12 12.27 6.80
N PHE A 120 19.37 12.90 7.95
CA PHE A 120 19.74 14.31 8.08
C PHE A 120 21.09 14.53 8.77
N SER A 121 21.87 13.48 9.00
CA SER A 121 23.20 13.66 9.61
C SER A 121 24.24 14.00 8.55
N ASP A 122 25.10 14.97 8.84
CA ASP A 122 26.27 15.31 8.02
C ASP A 122 27.36 14.21 8.01
N GLU A 123 27.21 13.18 8.84
CA GLU A 123 28.13 12.04 8.91
C GLU A 123 27.92 11.09 7.72
N PRO A 124 28.98 10.61 7.06
CA PRO A 124 28.86 9.63 5.98
C PRO A 124 28.35 8.31 6.53
N VAL A 125 27.11 7.96 6.19
CA VAL A 125 26.47 6.80 6.81
C VAL A 125 26.69 5.54 5.97
N ASN A 126 27.61 4.68 6.41
CA ASN A 126 27.87 3.36 5.83
C ASN A 126 26.74 2.33 6.10
N THR A 127 25.50 2.78 6.32
CA THR A 127 24.37 1.94 6.76
C THR A 127 23.57 1.36 5.61
N ALA A 128 23.54 2.03 4.46
CA ALA A 128 23.06 1.43 3.22
C ALA A 128 23.95 0.25 2.80
N PHE A 129 25.26 0.38 2.98
CA PHE A 129 26.20 -0.72 2.78
C PHE A 129 25.88 -1.90 3.72
N ASN A 130 25.64 -1.63 5.01
CA ASN A 130 25.27 -2.69 5.97
C ASN A 130 23.96 -3.38 5.60
N ALA A 131 22.92 -2.63 5.20
CA ALA A 131 21.65 -3.20 4.75
C ALA A 131 21.84 -4.11 3.53
N PHE A 132 22.65 -3.65 2.57
CA PHE A 132 22.97 -4.42 1.37
C PHE A 132 23.77 -5.69 1.68
N ALA A 133 24.84 -5.56 2.45
CA ALA A 133 25.70 -6.68 2.83
C ALA A 133 24.91 -7.75 3.61
N ALA A 134 24.00 -7.33 4.50
CA ALA A 134 23.10 -8.21 5.23
C ALA A 134 22.13 -8.94 4.29
N SER A 135 21.61 -8.24 3.28
CA SER A 135 20.70 -8.82 2.27
C SER A 135 21.41 -9.86 1.42
N ILE A 136 22.63 -9.57 0.95
CA ILE A 136 23.46 -10.54 0.24
C ILE A 136 23.77 -11.76 1.12
N ASN A 137 24.11 -11.56 2.39
CA ASN A 137 24.39 -12.66 3.32
C ASN A 137 23.14 -13.54 3.52
N SER A 138 21.98 -12.93 3.80
CA SER A 138 20.71 -13.64 3.93
C SER A 138 20.35 -14.44 2.68
N ALA A 139 20.47 -13.82 1.51
CA ALA A 139 20.18 -14.47 0.23
C ALA A 139 21.15 -15.61 -0.08
N SER A 140 22.44 -15.43 0.19
CA SER A 140 23.48 -16.45 -0.05
C SER A 140 23.29 -17.65 0.89
N THR A 141 22.94 -17.41 2.15
CA THR A 141 22.69 -18.47 3.14
C THR A 141 21.38 -19.21 2.89
N ALA A 142 20.34 -18.52 2.43
CA ALA A 142 19.07 -19.13 2.02
C ALA A 142 19.22 -20.03 0.80
N ALA A 143 20.05 -19.63 -0.18
CA ALA A 143 20.34 -20.40 -1.38
C ALA A 143 21.15 -21.67 -1.10
N ALA A 144 22.04 -21.62 -0.10
CA ALA A 144 23.06 -22.64 0.05
C ALA A 144 22.53 -23.98 0.54
N GLY A 145 21.50 -24.05 1.41
CA GLY A 145 21.05 -25.30 2.07
C GLY A 145 22.14 -26.09 2.84
N SER A 146 23.43 -25.76 2.67
CA SER A 146 24.61 -26.42 3.18
C SER A 146 25.84 -25.53 2.91
N ASN A 147 26.52 -25.10 3.98
CA ASN A 147 27.96 -24.88 4.18
C ASN A 147 28.89 -24.21 3.14
N ASN A 148 28.45 -23.62 2.03
CA ASN A 148 29.37 -22.87 1.15
C ASN A 148 28.87 -21.45 0.82
N HIS A 149 29.43 -20.47 1.55
CA HIS A 149 29.16 -19.04 1.37
C HIS A 149 29.94 -18.50 0.16
N SER A 150 29.45 -18.76 -1.05
CA SER A 150 29.96 -18.05 -2.22
C SER A 150 29.15 -16.77 -2.40
N TYR A 151 29.76 -15.63 -2.08
CA TYR A 151 29.25 -14.27 -2.39
C TYR A 151 29.33 -13.95 -3.90
N SER A 152 29.43 -14.97 -4.75
CA SER A 152 29.87 -14.81 -6.13
C SER A 152 28.77 -14.24 -7.00
N VAL A 153 29.05 -13.09 -7.62
CA VAL A 153 28.19 -12.39 -8.59
C VAL A 153 28.25 -13.05 -9.98
N SER A 154 28.86 -14.23 -10.08
CA SER A 154 29.11 -14.92 -11.35
C SER A 154 28.13 -16.02 -11.68
N ASP A 155 27.29 -16.47 -10.72
CA ASP A 155 26.33 -17.55 -10.94
C ASP A 155 24.91 -17.00 -11.07
N PRO A 156 24.35 -16.95 -12.30
CA PRO A 156 23.00 -16.44 -12.57
C PRO A 156 21.89 -17.21 -11.85
N SER A 157 22.15 -18.41 -11.35
CA SER A 157 21.17 -19.22 -10.62
C SER A 157 21.05 -18.84 -9.14
N THR A 158 21.91 -17.96 -8.63
CA THR A 158 21.93 -17.60 -7.21
C THR A 158 21.04 -16.39 -6.89
N PRO A 159 20.35 -16.37 -5.74
CA PRO A 159 19.66 -15.19 -5.23
C PRO A 159 20.57 -13.96 -5.09
N ALA A 160 21.84 -14.16 -4.72
CA ALA A 160 22.82 -13.08 -4.62
C ALA A 160 23.06 -12.38 -5.96
N PHE A 161 23.12 -13.13 -7.07
CA PHE A 161 23.22 -12.57 -8.40
C PHE A 161 22.03 -11.67 -8.76
N ALA A 162 20.80 -12.14 -8.48
CA ALA A 162 19.58 -11.39 -8.73
C ALA A 162 19.54 -10.07 -7.93
N ILE A 163 20.02 -10.08 -6.68
CA ILE A 163 20.16 -8.88 -5.85
C ILE A 163 21.17 -7.90 -6.47
N TRP A 164 22.35 -8.38 -6.88
CA TRP A 164 23.34 -7.51 -7.52
C TRP A 164 22.86 -6.90 -8.84
N GLN A 165 22.10 -7.65 -9.63
CA GLN A 165 21.49 -7.11 -10.85
C GLN A 165 20.44 -6.04 -10.54
N SER A 166 19.53 -6.32 -9.60
CA SER A 166 18.48 -5.38 -9.21
C SER A 166 19.08 -4.10 -8.62
N PHE A 167 20.12 -4.24 -7.80
CA PHE A 167 20.90 -3.11 -7.30
C PHE A 167 21.50 -2.24 -8.39
N ARG A 168 22.20 -2.83 -9.38
CA ARG A 168 22.81 -2.04 -10.45
C ARG A 168 21.77 -1.31 -11.28
N ALA A 169 20.61 -1.94 -11.50
CA ALA A 169 19.48 -1.32 -12.16
C ALA A 169 18.93 -0.14 -11.32
N ASP A 170 18.67 -0.34 -10.02
CA ASP A 170 18.24 0.73 -9.11
C ASP A 170 19.26 1.89 -9.09
N ALA A 171 20.54 1.58 -8.87
CA ALA A 171 21.63 2.56 -8.86
C ALA A 171 21.74 3.36 -10.17
N SER A 172 21.42 2.75 -11.32
CA SER A 172 21.45 3.43 -12.62
C SER A 172 20.34 4.46 -12.79
N GLN A 173 19.22 4.29 -12.06
CA GLN A 173 18.02 5.12 -12.13
C GLN A 173 18.01 6.23 -11.08
N MET A 174 18.92 6.16 -10.10
CA MET A 174 19.08 7.17 -9.03
C MET A 174 19.55 8.55 -9.50
N LYS A 175 19.68 8.77 -10.81
CA LYS A 175 19.94 10.09 -11.39
C LYS A 175 18.72 11.01 -11.33
N ASP A 176 17.52 10.43 -11.22
CA ASP A 176 16.26 11.13 -11.00
C ASP A 176 15.73 10.76 -9.61
N GLU A 177 15.77 11.71 -8.68
CA GLU A 177 15.56 11.53 -7.23
C GLU A 177 14.17 10.99 -6.82
N GLU A 178 13.23 10.76 -7.77
CA GLU A 178 11.82 10.54 -7.44
C GLU A 178 11.29 9.09 -7.47
N ILE A 179 11.96 8.09 -8.04
CA ILE A 179 11.19 6.95 -8.62
C ILE A 179 11.62 5.55 -8.20
N LEU A 180 12.51 5.33 -7.22
CA LEU A 180 12.82 3.93 -6.86
C LEU A 180 11.63 3.16 -6.25
N VAL A 181 10.72 3.81 -5.54
CA VAL A 181 9.67 3.09 -4.80
C VAL A 181 8.56 2.54 -5.70
N PHE A 182 8.36 3.14 -6.87
CA PHE A 182 7.43 2.64 -7.90
C PHE A 182 8.15 1.91 -9.04
N MET A 183 9.35 1.42 -8.79
CA MET A 183 10.00 0.46 -9.65
C MET A 183 9.78 -0.95 -9.11
N PRO A 184 9.56 -1.96 -9.98
CA PRO A 184 9.43 -3.34 -9.55
C PRO A 184 10.59 -3.75 -8.66
N LEU A 185 10.30 -4.47 -7.56
CA LEU A 185 11.34 -4.89 -6.62
C LEU A 185 12.46 -5.67 -7.32
N TRP A 186 12.09 -6.48 -8.31
CA TRP A 186 12.99 -7.28 -9.12
C TRP A 186 12.93 -6.81 -10.58
N GLN A 187 14.00 -6.15 -11.04
CA GLN A 187 14.04 -5.51 -12.36
C GLN A 187 14.06 -6.49 -13.54
N GLN A 188 14.30 -7.77 -13.29
CA GLN A 188 14.34 -8.83 -14.30
C GLN A 188 13.10 -9.73 -14.26
N GLY A 189 12.03 -9.33 -13.55
CA GLY A 189 10.79 -10.10 -13.43
C GLY A 189 10.69 -10.81 -12.10
N VAL A 190 10.46 -12.13 -12.10
CA VAL A 190 10.20 -12.90 -10.88
C VAL A 190 11.45 -12.97 -9.99
N GLY A 191 11.28 -12.67 -8.70
CA GLY A 191 12.37 -12.69 -7.72
C GLY A 191 12.76 -14.11 -7.28
N PRO A 192 13.98 -14.30 -6.74
CA PRO A 192 14.46 -15.60 -6.27
C PRO A 192 13.65 -16.19 -5.09
N PHE A 193 12.80 -15.40 -4.44
CA PHE A 193 12.01 -15.82 -3.27
C PHE A 193 10.51 -15.92 -3.56
N ASP A 194 10.12 -15.98 -4.83
CA ASP A 194 8.71 -16.12 -5.24
C ASP A 194 8.03 -17.34 -4.61
N GLY A 195 8.71 -18.49 -4.57
CA GLY A 195 8.18 -19.68 -3.88
C GLY A 195 8.05 -19.55 -2.36
N LEU A 196 8.77 -18.63 -1.71
CA LEU A 196 8.50 -18.28 -0.29
C LEU A 196 7.31 -17.34 -0.20
N TRP A 197 7.19 -16.41 -1.14
CA TRP A 197 6.08 -15.47 -1.22
C TRP A 197 4.74 -16.19 -1.45
N GLU A 198 4.68 -17.16 -2.36
CA GLU A 198 3.50 -18.02 -2.56
C GLU A 198 3.07 -18.73 -1.26
N LYS A 199 4.03 -19.26 -0.49
CA LYS A 199 3.74 -19.91 0.80
C LYS A 199 3.21 -18.93 1.83
N ILE A 200 3.79 -17.74 1.93
CA ILE A 200 3.31 -16.69 2.85
C ILE A 200 1.86 -16.33 2.52
N ASN A 201 1.53 -16.11 1.24
CA ASN A 201 0.15 -15.88 0.82
C ASN A 201 -0.76 -17.04 1.19
N GLY A 202 -0.34 -18.29 0.94
CA GLY A 202 -1.11 -19.48 1.32
C GLY A 202 -1.40 -19.56 2.82
N PHE A 203 -0.44 -19.18 3.69
CA PHE A 203 -0.68 -19.12 5.14
C PHE A 203 -1.69 -18.05 5.54
N VAL A 204 -1.68 -16.90 4.88
CA VAL A 204 -2.60 -15.79 5.19
C VAL A 204 -4.01 -16.08 4.65
N GLU A 205 -4.13 -16.54 3.41
CA GLU A 205 -5.41 -16.87 2.76
C GLU A 205 -6.08 -18.11 3.38
N GLY A 206 -5.28 -19.09 3.82
CA GLY A 206 -5.77 -20.31 4.46
C GLY A 206 -6.44 -20.09 5.82
N GLY A 207 -6.32 -18.87 6.40
CA GLY A 207 -6.83 -18.57 7.73
C GLY A 207 -6.00 -19.15 8.87
N ASP A 208 -4.80 -19.67 8.56
CA ASP A 208 -3.88 -20.25 9.54
C ASP A 208 -3.12 -19.16 10.34
N SER A 209 -3.28 -17.89 9.96
CA SER A 209 -2.75 -16.75 10.72
C SER A 209 -3.78 -16.19 11.71
N PRO A 210 -3.43 -16.03 12.99
CA PRO A 210 -4.30 -15.39 13.98
C PRO A 210 -4.42 -13.86 13.81
N HIS A 211 -3.62 -13.25 12.93
CA HIS A 211 -3.64 -11.81 12.68
C HIS A 211 -4.01 -11.48 11.24
N ASP A 212 -4.65 -10.34 11.06
CA ASP A 212 -4.96 -9.79 9.75
C ASP A 212 -3.71 -9.18 9.13
N TRP A 213 -3.12 -9.89 8.15
CA TRP A 213 -1.93 -9.45 7.41
C TRP A 213 -2.24 -8.83 6.06
N GLN A 214 -3.52 -8.62 5.71
CA GLN A 214 -3.91 -8.28 4.34
C GLN A 214 -3.28 -6.98 3.84
N PHE A 215 -3.15 -5.97 4.70
CA PHE A 215 -2.44 -4.74 4.37
C PHE A 215 -0.98 -5.00 3.96
N TRP A 216 -0.27 -5.81 4.75
CA TRP A 216 1.13 -6.11 4.52
C TRP A 216 1.33 -6.94 3.25
N ILE A 217 0.37 -7.83 2.95
CA ILE A 217 0.37 -8.60 1.72
C ILE A 217 0.25 -7.68 0.51
N GLU A 218 -0.76 -6.81 0.50
CA GLU A 218 -0.99 -5.87 -0.60
C GLU A 218 0.16 -4.86 -0.74
N TRP A 219 0.72 -4.39 0.38
CA TRP A 219 1.85 -3.49 0.38
C TRP A 219 3.11 -4.12 -0.23
N TYR A 220 3.46 -5.35 0.17
CA TYR A 220 4.61 -6.03 -0.41
C TYR A 220 4.39 -6.40 -1.87
N GLN A 221 3.18 -6.83 -2.25
CA GLN A 221 2.83 -7.08 -3.65
C GLN A 221 2.96 -5.82 -4.50
N ALA A 222 2.52 -4.65 -3.99
CA ALA A 222 2.69 -3.39 -4.69
C ALA A 222 4.18 -3.01 -4.91
N LEU A 223 5.07 -3.35 -3.96
CA LEU A 223 6.51 -3.21 -4.14
C LEU A 223 7.07 -4.16 -5.21
N LEU A 224 6.65 -5.44 -5.19
CA LEU A 224 7.03 -6.42 -6.22
C LEU A 224 6.63 -5.94 -7.62
N ASP A 225 5.39 -5.46 -7.75
CA ASP A 225 4.81 -4.97 -9.00
C ASP A 225 5.37 -3.62 -9.45
N GLY A 226 5.96 -2.84 -8.54
CA GLY A 226 6.39 -1.47 -8.82
C GLY A 226 5.24 -0.51 -9.06
N ARG A 227 4.18 -0.60 -8.24
CA ARG A 227 2.99 0.26 -8.38
C ARG A 227 2.65 0.98 -7.07
N PRO A 228 2.00 2.15 -7.12
CA PRO A 228 1.31 2.68 -5.96
C PRO A 228 0.26 1.68 -5.46
N MET A 229 0.30 1.35 -4.17
CA MET A 229 -0.63 0.40 -3.56
C MET A 229 -2.10 0.79 -3.77
N LEU A 230 -2.41 2.09 -3.70
CA LEU A 230 -3.78 2.60 -3.87
C LEU A 230 -4.11 3.03 -5.30
N GLY A 231 -3.24 2.76 -6.29
CA GLY A 231 -3.37 3.32 -7.65
C GLY A 231 -3.16 4.84 -7.75
N ASN A 232 -3.06 5.53 -6.61
CA ASN A 232 -2.78 6.96 -6.48
C ASN A 232 -1.53 7.15 -5.62
N ALA A 233 -0.46 7.68 -6.21
CA ALA A 233 0.83 7.84 -5.54
C ALA A 233 0.76 8.79 -4.32
N ALA A 234 0.10 9.94 -4.46
CA ALA A 234 0.00 10.92 -3.37
C ALA A 234 -0.75 10.34 -2.16
N ARG A 235 -1.87 9.65 -2.41
CA ARG A 235 -2.67 9.00 -1.37
C ARG A 235 -1.98 7.78 -0.76
N THR A 236 -1.21 7.04 -1.56
CA THR A 236 -0.38 5.95 -1.06
C THR A 236 0.63 6.49 -0.04
N TRP A 237 1.31 7.59 -0.35
CA TRP A 237 2.27 8.19 0.58
C TRP A 237 1.63 8.78 1.84
N GLU A 238 0.48 9.45 1.72
CA GLU A 238 -0.31 9.91 2.87
C GLU A 238 -0.64 8.75 3.82
N MET A 239 -1.11 7.63 3.28
CA MET A 239 -1.45 6.44 4.07
C MET A 239 -0.21 5.84 4.75
N LEU A 240 0.87 5.62 3.99
CA LEU A 240 2.09 5.02 4.53
C LEU A 240 2.74 5.89 5.60
N GLU A 241 2.68 7.22 5.47
CA GLU A 241 3.13 8.15 6.50
C GLU A 241 2.33 8.02 7.78
N LYS A 242 1.00 8.04 7.69
CA LYS A 242 0.12 7.85 8.86
C LYS A 242 0.41 6.54 9.58
N ILE A 243 0.64 5.46 8.83
CA ILE A 243 1.02 4.16 9.39
C ILE A 243 2.40 4.24 10.06
N ALA A 244 3.41 4.80 9.39
CA ALA A 244 4.75 4.97 9.95
C ALA A 244 4.74 5.76 11.27
N LEU A 245 3.85 6.75 11.38
CA LEU A 245 3.68 7.62 12.55
C LEU A 245 2.78 7.03 13.65
N ILE A 246 2.26 5.80 13.50
CA ILE A 246 1.63 5.09 14.61
C ILE A 246 2.62 5.04 15.79
N LYS A 247 2.12 5.37 16.97
CA LYS A 247 2.93 5.50 18.18
C LYS A 247 3.71 4.20 18.47
N PRO A 248 5.01 4.28 18.81
CA PRO A 248 5.82 3.13 19.18
C PRO A 248 5.17 2.15 20.15
N GLU A 249 4.45 2.68 21.14
CA GLU A 249 3.80 1.88 22.18
C GLU A 249 2.70 0.96 21.63
N VAL A 250 2.08 1.32 20.50
CA VAL A 250 1.10 0.45 19.82
C VAL A 250 1.83 -0.67 19.09
N TRP A 251 2.93 -0.37 18.40
CA TRP A 251 3.73 -1.38 17.72
C TRP A 251 4.30 -2.43 18.69
N ASP A 252 4.71 -1.99 19.88
CA ASP A 252 5.29 -2.86 20.91
C ASP A 252 4.25 -3.82 21.53
N GLN A 253 2.95 -3.55 21.34
CA GLN A 253 1.86 -4.45 21.75
C GLN A 253 1.63 -5.60 20.76
N GLY A 254 2.26 -5.58 19.58
CA GLY A 254 2.16 -6.66 18.60
C GLY A 254 1.06 -6.48 17.54
N PRO A 255 0.94 -7.44 16.62
CA PRO A 255 0.07 -7.35 15.45
C PRO A 255 -1.43 -7.22 15.78
N GLU A 256 -1.88 -7.78 16.90
CA GLU A 256 -3.28 -7.68 17.37
C GLU A 256 -3.69 -6.25 17.70
N ALA A 257 -2.75 -5.42 18.17
CA ALA A 257 -3.01 -4.03 18.48
C ALA A 257 -2.82 -3.12 17.26
N VAL A 258 -1.76 -3.34 16.47
CA VAL A 258 -1.39 -2.40 15.40
C VAL A 258 -2.09 -2.68 14.07
N ASN A 259 -2.34 -3.94 13.70
CA ASN A 259 -2.97 -4.23 12.40
C ASN A 259 -4.39 -3.64 12.31
N PRO A 260 -5.24 -3.65 13.36
CA PRO A 260 -6.53 -2.95 13.31
C PRO A 260 -6.39 -1.43 13.05
N MET A 261 -5.40 -0.77 13.66
CA MET A 261 -5.14 0.66 13.41
C MET A 261 -4.66 0.91 11.97
N ILE A 262 -3.80 0.02 11.44
CA ILE A 262 -3.35 0.08 10.05
C ILE A 262 -4.53 -0.06 9.10
N HIS A 263 -5.43 -1.02 9.36
CA HIS A 263 -6.64 -1.23 8.57
C HIS A 263 -7.57 -0.02 8.60
N GLU A 264 -7.77 0.58 9.78
CA GLU A 264 -8.57 1.79 9.91
C GLU A 264 -8.03 2.94 9.06
N ILE A 265 -6.70 3.14 9.07
CA ILE A 265 -6.03 4.16 8.25
C ILE A 265 -6.15 3.82 6.75
N TRP A 266 -5.92 2.57 6.39
CA TRP A 266 -5.98 2.10 5.01
C TRP A 266 -7.36 2.29 4.40
N ASP A 267 -8.40 1.83 5.09
CA ASP A 267 -9.79 1.94 4.65
C ASP A 267 -10.26 3.40 4.58
N LEU A 268 -9.87 4.24 5.54
CA LEU A 268 -10.19 5.68 5.50
C LEU A 268 -9.64 6.32 4.21
N VAL A 269 -8.39 6.05 3.86
CA VAL A 269 -7.78 6.65 2.66
C VAL A 269 -8.42 6.07 1.38
N ARG A 270 -8.76 4.78 1.36
CA ARG A 270 -9.51 4.17 0.24
C ARG A 270 -10.89 4.81 0.05
N LEU A 271 -11.63 5.03 1.14
CA LEU A 271 -12.93 5.69 1.09
C LEU A 271 -12.83 7.13 0.59
N ARG A 272 -11.77 7.86 0.96
CA ARG A 272 -11.50 9.20 0.43
C ARG A 272 -11.28 9.18 -1.09
N ILE A 273 -10.46 8.26 -1.58
CA ILE A 273 -10.22 8.10 -3.03
C ILE A 273 -11.53 7.82 -3.75
N GLU A 274 -12.29 6.82 -3.31
CA GLU A 274 -13.55 6.44 -3.97
C GLU A 274 -14.56 7.60 -3.94
N ALA A 275 -14.67 8.33 -2.82
CA ALA A 275 -15.54 9.50 -2.72
C ALA A 275 -15.13 10.61 -3.70
N GLU A 276 -13.83 10.90 -3.82
CA GLU A 276 -13.28 11.88 -4.76
C GLU A 276 -13.54 11.49 -6.21
N GLU A 277 -13.30 10.22 -6.57
CA GLU A 277 -13.55 9.71 -7.92
C GLU A 277 -15.04 9.76 -8.29
N LEU A 278 -15.93 9.35 -7.37
CA LEU A 278 -17.37 9.41 -7.59
C LEU A 278 -17.87 10.85 -7.73
N ARG A 279 -17.31 11.80 -6.96
CA ARG A 279 -17.63 13.24 -7.11
C ARG A 279 -17.13 13.80 -8.42
N ALA A 280 -15.88 13.52 -8.82
CA ALA A 280 -15.33 13.97 -10.09
C ALA A 280 -16.16 13.44 -11.28
N GLN A 281 -16.60 12.17 -11.22
CA GLN A 281 -17.49 11.60 -12.23
C GLN A 281 -18.85 12.31 -12.25
N LYS A 282 -19.49 12.51 -11.09
CA LYS A 282 -20.73 13.29 -10.97
C LYS A 282 -20.59 14.68 -11.60
N GLU A 283 -19.50 15.39 -11.32
CA GLU A 283 -19.24 16.73 -11.86
C GLU A 283 -19.01 16.71 -13.37
N ALA A 284 -18.25 15.76 -13.89
CA ALA A 284 -18.04 15.59 -15.33
C ALA A 284 -19.37 15.38 -16.08
N PHE A 285 -20.26 14.55 -15.54
CA PHE A 285 -21.60 14.34 -16.10
C PHE A 285 -22.45 15.62 -16.10
N LEU A 286 -22.35 16.44 -15.05
CA LEU A 286 -23.06 17.72 -14.98
C LEU A 286 -22.49 18.74 -15.98
N ALA A 287 -21.18 18.77 -16.16
CA ALA A 287 -20.49 19.69 -17.06
C ALA A 287 -20.74 19.40 -18.55
N GLU A 288 -20.74 18.11 -18.96
CA GLU A 288 -21.00 17.71 -20.35
C GLU A 288 -22.34 18.27 -20.86
N ARG A 289 -23.37 18.27 -20.01
CA ARG A 289 -24.69 18.80 -20.32
C ARG A 289 -24.76 20.33 -20.39
N ALA A 290 -23.86 21.03 -19.68
CA ALA A 290 -23.80 22.48 -19.74
C ALA A 290 -23.30 22.98 -21.11
N THR A 291 -22.74 22.11 -21.97
CA THR A 291 -22.26 22.48 -23.31
C THR A 291 -23.42 22.82 -24.28
N PRO A 292 -23.26 23.84 -25.15
CA PRO A 292 -24.32 24.28 -26.06
C PRO A 292 -24.78 23.23 -27.07
N GLU A 293 -23.90 22.35 -27.55
CA GLU A 293 -24.23 21.34 -28.58
C GLU A 293 -25.29 20.33 -28.09
N GLN A 294 -25.27 19.94 -26.81
CA GLN A 294 -26.25 19.00 -26.25
C GLN A 294 -27.59 19.66 -25.85
N ARG A 295 -27.63 20.99 -25.63
CA ARG A 295 -28.90 21.72 -25.39
C ARG A 295 -29.81 21.74 -26.61
N SER A 296 -29.25 21.62 -27.82
CA SER A 296 -29.97 21.75 -29.09
C SER A 296 -30.58 20.43 -29.60
N HIS A 297 -29.98 19.28 -29.26
CA HIS A 297 -30.31 18.00 -29.91
C HIS A 297 -31.09 16.99 -29.05
N ASN A 298 -31.40 17.32 -27.79
CA ASN A 298 -32.00 16.35 -26.85
C ASN A 298 -33.35 16.80 -26.24
N GLN A 299 -34.29 17.24 -27.10
CA GLN A 299 -35.72 17.24 -26.76
C GLN A 299 -36.43 16.07 -27.47
N PRO A 300 -36.35 14.83 -26.94
CA PRO A 300 -37.24 13.77 -27.37
C PRO A 300 -38.67 14.07 -26.87
N PRO A 301 -39.73 13.79 -27.66
CA PRO A 301 -41.10 13.88 -27.18
C PRO A 301 -41.33 12.81 -26.11
N GLY A 302 -41.79 13.21 -24.92
CA GLY A 302 -42.15 12.29 -23.83
C GLY A 302 -41.04 12.07 -22.79
N LEU A 303 -40.65 13.11 -22.06
CA LEU A 303 -40.10 12.93 -20.71
C LEU A 303 -41.24 12.37 -19.86
N VAL A 304 -41.18 11.10 -19.47
CA VAL A 304 -41.96 10.64 -18.32
C VAL A 304 -41.39 11.41 -17.16
N GLU A 305 -42.13 12.32 -16.52
CA GLU A 305 -41.65 12.97 -15.32
C GLU A 305 -41.24 11.89 -14.31
N ALA A 306 -40.04 11.97 -13.73
CA ALA A 306 -39.72 11.17 -12.56
C ALA A 306 -40.86 11.30 -11.57
N GLU A 307 -41.36 10.15 -11.10
CA GLU A 307 -42.14 10.14 -9.87
C GLU A 307 -41.37 10.98 -8.85
N PRO A 308 -41.97 12.04 -8.27
CA PRO A 308 -41.26 13.00 -7.43
C PRO A 308 -40.45 12.34 -6.30
N GLU A 309 -40.88 11.15 -5.86
CA GLU A 309 -40.17 10.33 -4.89
C GLU A 309 -38.81 9.82 -5.38
N ILE A 310 -38.68 9.42 -6.65
CA ILE A 310 -37.41 8.95 -7.23
C ILE A 310 -36.44 10.12 -7.40
N ALA A 311 -36.94 11.28 -7.85
CA ALA A 311 -36.13 12.50 -7.90
C ALA A 311 -35.57 12.86 -6.52
N ARG A 312 -36.39 12.73 -5.46
CA ARG A 312 -35.95 12.92 -4.07
C ARG A 312 -34.86 11.93 -3.66
N HIS A 313 -34.99 10.65 -3.99
CA HIS A 313 -33.97 9.64 -3.69
C HIS A 313 -32.64 9.92 -4.40
N VAL A 314 -32.69 10.38 -5.65
CA VAL A 314 -31.49 10.81 -6.41
C VAL A 314 -30.80 11.97 -5.70
N THR A 315 -31.55 12.97 -5.24
CA THR A 315 -31.01 14.08 -4.44
C THR A 315 -30.35 13.59 -3.16
N ILE A 316 -30.98 12.65 -2.43
CA ILE A 316 -30.42 12.08 -1.20
C ILE A 316 -29.07 11.39 -1.47
N ILE A 317 -28.96 10.64 -2.58
CA ILE A 317 -27.72 9.92 -2.91
C ILE A 317 -26.58 10.91 -3.19
N TRP A 318 -26.85 11.93 -3.99
CA TRP A 318 -25.81 12.89 -4.37
C TRP A 318 -25.44 13.87 -3.28
N ALA A 319 -26.39 14.29 -2.45
CA ALA A 319 -26.11 15.06 -1.24
C ALA A 319 -25.33 14.20 -0.25
N GLY A 320 -25.72 12.94 -0.05
CA GLY A 320 -24.99 12.00 0.80
C GLY A 320 -23.56 11.77 0.35
N LEU A 321 -23.31 11.67 -0.97
CA LEU A 321 -21.94 11.57 -1.50
C LEU A 321 -21.10 12.82 -1.21
N ASP A 322 -21.66 14.02 -1.41
CA ASP A 322 -20.96 15.28 -1.13
C ASP A 322 -20.66 15.41 0.37
N GLU A 323 -21.66 15.16 1.23
CA GLU A 323 -21.54 15.21 2.69
C GLU A 323 -20.54 14.16 3.21
N ALA A 324 -20.57 12.93 2.69
CA ALA A 324 -19.62 11.88 3.05
C ALA A 324 -18.19 12.28 2.67
N SER A 325 -18.00 12.82 1.46
CA SER A 325 -16.69 13.27 0.99
C SER A 325 -16.12 14.40 1.85
N GLU A 326 -16.95 15.38 2.21
CA GLU A 326 -16.56 16.48 3.10
C GLU A 326 -16.18 15.98 4.50
N GLU A 327 -16.99 15.10 5.08
CA GLU A 327 -16.74 14.52 6.40
C GLU A 327 -15.50 13.61 6.41
N LEU A 328 -15.33 12.77 5.37
CA LEU A 328 -14.13 11.93 5.22
C LEU A 328 -12.85 12.75 5.10
N ALA A 329 -12.92 13.95 4.50
CA ALA A 329 -11.77 14.85 4.36
C ALA A 329 -11.36 15.52 5.68
N ALA A 330 -12.21 15.48 6.72
CA ALA A 330 -11.86 16.01 8.03
C ALA A 330 -10.64 15.31 8.64
N LYS A 331 -9.92 16.02 9.51
CA LYS A 331 -8.76 15.46 10.22
C LYS A 331 -9.15 14.25 11.07
N GLU A 332 -10.29 14.33 11.72
CA GLU A 332 -10.92 13.30 12.55
C GLU A 332 -12.39 13.21 12.11
N PRO A 333 -12.72 12.31 11.15
CA PRO A 333 -14.09 12.16 10.67
C PRO A 333 -15.04 11.65 11.76
N ASP A 334 -16.24 12.23 11.82
CA ASP A 334 -17.31 11.80 12.70
C ASP A 334 -17.96 10.51 12.16
N LYS A 335 -17.63 9.39 12.83
CA LYS A 335 -18.16 8.06 12.49
C LYS A 335 -19.68 7.95 12.67
N GLU A 336 -20.27 8.64 13.65
CA GLU A 336 -21.72 8.60 13.83
C GLU A 336 -22.42 9.30 12.65
N ARG A 337 -21.90 10.47 12.25
CA ARG A 337 -22.40 11.20 11.09
C ARG A 337 -22.25 10.38 9.80
N LEU A 338 -21.08 9.79 9.56
CA LEU A 338 -20.85 8.94 8.39
C LEU A 338 -21.75 7.71 8.37
N THR A 339 -22.04 7.12 9.53
CA THR A 339 -23.01 6.02 9.67
C THR A 339 -24.41 6.47 9.20
N GLN A 340 -24.86 7.65 9.61
CA GLN A 340 -26.17 8.16 9.20
C GLN A 340 -26.24 8.46 7.70
N ILE A 341 -25.19 9.09 7.15
CA ILE A 341 -25.06 9.35 5.71
C ILE A 341 -25.12 8.04 4.92
N ALA A 342 -24.31 7.04 5.30
CA ALA A 342 -24.26 5.75 4.64
C ALA A 342 -25.61 5.02 4.67
N LYS A 343 -26.32 5.02 5.82
CA LYS A 343 -27.67 4.44 5.93
C LYS A 343 -28.68 5.15 5.03
N GLY A 344 -28.64 6.49 4.99
CA GLY A 344 -29.48 7.30 4.11
C GLY A 344 -29.25 7.00 2.63
N MET A 345 -27.98 6.96 2.22
CA MET A 345 -27.58 6.58 0.86
C MET A 345 -28.05 5.17 0.50
N LEU A 346 -27.79 4.16 1.34
CA LEU A 346 -28.20 2.78 1.07
C LEU A 346 -29.72 2.64 0.93
N ALA A 347 -30.51 3.31 1.77
CA ALA A 347 -31.96 3.31 1.66
C ALA A 347 -32.43 3.92 0.33
N ALA A 348 -31.86 5.06 -0.07
CA ALA A 348 -32.18 5.72 -1.33
C ALA A 348 -31.73 4.91 -2.56
N LEU A 349 -30.52 4.34 -2.54
CA LEU A 349 -29.98 3.48 -3.59
C LEU A 349 -30.88 2.24 -3.81
N ARG A 350 -31.35 1.61 -2.74
CA ARG A 350 -32.30 0.48 -2.82
C ARG A 350 -33.65 0.89 -3.41
N ALA A 351 -34.16 2.06 -3.07
CA ALA A 351 -35.41 2.58 -3.63
C ALA A 351 -35.28 2.83 -5.14
N VAL A 352 -34.18 3.46 -5.57
CA VAL A 352 -33.86 3.67 -7.00
C VAL A 352 -33.72 2.32 -7.71
N ALA A 353 -32.92 1.39 -7.18
CA ALA A 353 -32.75 0.06 -7.77
C ALA A 353 -34.08 -0.70 -7.91
N ALA A 354 -34.94 -0.65 -6.89
CA ALA A 354 -36.27 -1.29 -6.94
C ALA A 354 -37.17 -0.67 -8.01
N TYR A 355 -37.14 0.66 -8.16
CA TYR A 355 -37.86 1.37 -9.22
C TYR A 355 -37.34 0.98 -10.61
N CYS A 356 -36.02 0.94 -10.80
CA CYS A 356 -35.39 0.48 -12.05
C CYS A 356 -35.76 -0.97 -12.38
N GLY A 357 -35.81 -1.85 -11.38
CA GLY A 357 -36.27 -3.24 -11.53
C GLY A 357 -37.72 -3.33 -12.00
N LYS A 358 -38.62 -2.50 -11.47
CA LYS A 358 -40.03 -2.42 -11.94
C LYS A 358 -40.13 -1.90 -13.38
N LEU A 359 -39.22 -1.03 -13.79
CA LEU A 359 -39.13 -0.48 -15.16
C LEU A 359 -38.43 -1.40 -16.15
N ALA A 360 -37.64 -2.38 -15.70
CA ALA A 360 -37.02 -3.38 -16.58
C ALA A 360 -38.08 -4.21 -17.33
N ASP A 361 -39.29 -4.36 -16.78
CA ASP A 361 -40.47 -4.92 -17.46
C ASP A 361 -41.01 -4.01 -18.59
N ARG A 362 -40.61 -2.73 -18.66
CA ARG A 362 -41.05 -1.74 -19.66
C ARG A 362 -39.96 -0.74 -20.05
N VAL A 363 -38.93 -1.22 -20.74
CA VAL A 363 -38.02 -0.38 -21.55
C VAL A 363 -36.82 0.21 -20.78
N ILE A 364 -35.65 -0.37 -21.02
CA ILE A 364 -34.30 0.15 -20.69
C ILE A 364 -34.08 1.60 -21.20
N LYS A 365 -34.89 2.10 -22.13
CA LYS A 365 -34.87 3.49 -22.63
C LYS A 365 -35.70 4.50 -21.83
N ALA A 366 -36.63 4.08 -20.97
CA ALA A 366 -37.51 5.00 -20.23
C ALA A 366 -36.86 5.53 -18.95
N ALA A 367 -36.05 4.75 -18.25
CA ALA A 367 -35.38 5.21 -17.02
C ALA A 367 -34.39 6.37 -17.28
N ALA A 368 -33.78 6.41 -18.48
CA ALA A 368 -32.93 7.51 -18.93
C ALA A 368 -33.70 8.82 -19.20
N SER A 369 -35.01 8.80 -19.47
CA SER A 369 -35.82 10.01 -19.66
C SER A 369 -36.45 10.52 -18.37
N VAL A 370 -36.55 9.67 -17.34
CA VAL A 370 -37.30 9.92 -16.11
C VAL A 370 -36.59 10.87 -15.14
N ILE A 371 -35.28 10.69 -14.90
CA ILE A 371 -34.56 11.38 -13.81
C ILE A 371 -33.88 12.69 -14.28
N GLY A 372 -34.22 13.18 -15.48
CA GLY A 372 -33.43 14.19 -16.16
C GLY A 372 -32.20 13.53 -16.78
N ALA A 373 -32.12 13.58 -18.11
CA ALA A 373 -31.39 12.63 -18.94
C ALA A 373 -29.85 12.50 -18.77
N GLY A 374 -29.22 13.16 -17.78
CA GLY A 374 -27.79 13.03 -17.49
C GLY A 374 -27.49 12.52 -16.08
N VAL A 375 -28.14 13.09 -15.06
CA VAL A 375 -27.97 12.66 -13.66
C VAL A 375 -28.56 11.26 -13.45
N GLY A 376 -29.67 10.96 -14.13
CA GLY A 376 -30.28 9.64 -14.13
C GLY A 376 -29.42 8.55 -14.74
N THR A 377 -28.74 8.82 -15.85
CA THR A 377 -27.93 7.83 -16.58
C THR A 377 -26.64 7.48 -15.84
N ALA A 378 -25.94 8.47 -15.29
CA ALA A 378 -24.77 8.25 -14.43
C ALA A 378 -25.13 7.47 -13.16
N LEU A 379 -26.23 7.85 -12.49
CA LEU A 379 -26.71 7.13 -11.32
C LEU A 379 -27.13 5.71 -11.67
N LEU A 380 -27.85 5.51 -12.78
CA LEU A 380 -28.22 4.19 -13.27
C LEU A 380 -27.00 3.33 -13.57
N ASP A 381 -25.94 3.90 -14.13
CA ASP A 381 -24.71 3.15 -14.35
C ASP A 381 -24.09 2.71 -13.02
N HIS A 382 -24.00 3.61 -12.04
CA HIS A 382 -23.43 3.30 -10.73
C HIS A 382 -24.31 2.45 -9.80
N VAL A 383 -25.62 2.40 -10.04
CA VAL A 383 -26.58 1.63 -9.24
C VAL A 383 -26.94 0.30 -9.89
N ALA A 384 -27.17 0.30 -11.21
CA ALA A 384 -27.70 -0.83 -11.95
C ALA A 384 -26.64 -1.56 -12.79
N ASN A 385 -25.60 -0.87 -13.30
CA ASN A 385 -24.60 -1.50 -14.17
C ASN A 385 -23.31 -1.90 -13.45
N ASN A 386 -22.72 -1.02 -12.63
CA ASN A 386 -21.42 -1.25 -11.99
C ASN A 386 -21.47 -1.34 -10.46
N GLY A 387 -22.55 -0.87 -9.82
CA GLY A 387 -22.77 -1.00 -8.37
C GLY A 387 -21.83 -0.19 -7.47
N ARG A 388 -20.94 0.67 -8.01
CA ARG A 388 -19.91 1.39 -7.22
C ARG A 388 -20.50 2.24 -6.10
N LEU A 389 -21.58 2.99 -6.33
CA LEU A 389 -22.22 3.80 -5.26
C LEU A 389 -22.80 2.94 -4.14
N MET A 390 -23.35 1.77 -4.49
CA MET A 390 -23.84 0.81 -3.51
C MET A 390 -22.69 0.23 -2.69
N GLN A 391 -21.57 -0.09 -3.35
CA GLN A 391 -20.39 -0.61 -2.67
C GLN A 391 -19.75 0.44 -1.77
N PHE A 392 -19.55 1.66 -2.26
CA PHE A 392 -19.08 2.80 -1.47
C PHE A 392 -19.93 3.02 -0.21
N ALA A 393 -21.26 3.05 -0.33
CA ALA A 393 -22.12 3.25 0.83
C ALA A 393 -22.09 2.06 1.83
N LYS A 394 -21.83 0.83 1.37
CA LYS A 394 -21.61 -0.32 2.26
C LYS A 394 -20.27 -0.22 2.98
N ASP A 395 -19.20 0.10 2.25
CA ASP A 395 -17.85 0.19 2.81
C ASP A 395 -17.78 1.35 3.82
N LEU A 396 -18.42 2.48 3.50
CA LEU A 396 -18.57 3.60 4.41
C LEU A 396 -19.32 3.21 5.69
N LEU A 397 -20.40 2.43 5.58
CA LEU A 397 -21.14 1.92 6.73
C LEU A 397 -20.29 0.97 7.58
N THR A 398 -19.58 0.04 6.95
CA THR A 398 -18.72 -0.93 7.64
C THR A 398 -17.61 -0.21 8.41
N TRP A 399 -16.91 0.72 7.77
CA TRP A 399 -15.83 1.48 8.39
C TRP A 399 -16.32 2.37 9.54
N SER A 400 -17.46 3.04 9.37
CA SER A 400 -18.02 3.94 10.38
C SER A 400 -18.57 3.21 11.61
N VAL A 401 -19.02 1.95 11.47
CA VAL A 401 -19.50 1.13 12.59
C VAL A 401 -18.38 0.33 13.25
N GLY A 402 -17.36 -0.10 12.48
CA GLY A 402 -16.33 -1.05 12.89
C GLY A 402 -15.19 -0.52 13.76
N GLY A 403 -15.34 0.65 14.39
CA GLY A 403 -14.28 1.27 15.19
C GLY A 403 -14.64 1.46 16.66
N GLY A 404 -14.94 0.37 17.37
CA GLY A 404 -15.18 0.32 18.81
C GLY A 404 -14.20 -0.61 19.51
#